data_AF-A0A952NGJ0-F1
#
_entry.id   AF-A0A952NGJ0-F1
#
_cell.length_a   1.000
_cell.length_b   1.000
_cell.length_c   1.000
_cell.angle_alpha   90.00
_cell.angle_beta   90.00
_cell.angle_gamma   90.00
#
_symmetry.space_group_name_H-M   'P 1'
#
loop_
_entity.id
_entity.type
_entity.pdbx_description
1 polymer ?
#
loop_
_entity_poly.entity_id
_entity_poly.type
_entity_poly.pdbx_seq_one_letter_code
_entity_poly.pdbx_strand_id
1 'polypeptide(L)'
;MNDGEKDQTKDQTAAPAAGGAAAAPAPPDAEDVVDSAALESLDEAIAAEDPDFKSGLDQMATEASSGEAQIELLDLDQLLKEQEEKSLKSRLRRLMRKFRNFITGLRTTSLHFLKNVLPLLLKKVLGAVKAGLGVLQEGLRQFGFKPRAFKLKVLGFAILCGASVATLMWVTRTALLTPKDQLFVQSLEELAEEKGEFEPQRQENLYDSVRAAQNIVVTPKLVVNIRSSPSSGPNPMLAAELYVEGNSPDVIVEIKDREVEFRDGFMRTLEEFTYDEVASPEGKQRLLERLAREANRLVTKGRVRKLYFKTIILKP
;
A
#
# COMPACT_ATOMS: atom_id res chain seq x y z
N MET A 1 -3.63 48.89 36.87
CA MET A 1 -2.34 48.30 37.28
C MET A 1 -1.67 47.87 35.98
N ASN A 2 -1.06 48.78 35.21
CA ASN A 2 0.09 49.66 35.55
C ASN A 2 1.22 48.77 36.12
N ASP A 3 2.46 48.74 35.64
CA ASP A 3 3.27 49.55 34.73
C ASP A 3 4.43 48.62 34.28
N GLY A 4 4.99 48.78 33.08
CA GLY A 4 6.39 49.21 32.95
C GLY A 4 7.37 48.00 32.96
N GLU A 5 8.58 48.02 32.41
CA GLU A 5 9.40 49.01 31.75
C GLU A 5 10.68 48.25 31.35
N LYS A 6 11.14 48.45 30.10
CA LYS A 6 12.51 48.69 29.58
C LYS A 6 13.72 48.17 30.41
N ASP A 7 14.88 47.79 29.87
CA ASP A 7 15.63 48.42 28.80
C ASP A 7 16.90 47.58 28.47
N GLN A 8 17.31 47.68 27.20
CA GLN A 8 18.68 47.84 26.67
C GLN A 8 19.91 47.12 27.24
N THR A 9 20.67 46.51 26.31
CA THR A 9 22.12 46.69 26.00
C THR A 9 22.44 45.68 24.89
N LYS A 10 22.84 45.97 23.63
CA LYS A 10 23.73 46.96 22.99
C LYS A 10 25.22 46.74 23.32
N ASP A 11 25.86 45.90 22.51
CA ASP A 11 27.29 45.86 22.11
C ASP A 11 27.30 45.11 20.77
N GLN A 12 27.70 45.59 19.58
CA GLN A 12 28.79 46.46 19.12
C GLN A 12 30.19 45.94 19.43
N THR A 13 30.71 45.10 18.53
CA THR A 13 32.11 44.94 18.08
C THR A 13 32.11 43.69 17.18
N ALA A 14 32.85 43.51 16.11
CA ALA A 14 33.78 44.30 15.31
C ALA A 14 33.97 43.44 14.04
N ALA A 15 33.90 44.07 12.86
CA ALA A 15 34.32 43.43 11.62
C ALA A 15 35.85 43.25 11.62
N PRO A 16 36.35 42.18 10.98
CA PRO A 16 37.63 42.27 10.31
C PRO A 16 37.50 41.94 8.82
N ALA A 17 37.97 42.91 8.05
CA ALA A 17 38.91 42.78 6.94
C ALA A 17 38.63 41.76 5.83
N ALA A 18 38.39 42.35 4.67
CA ALA A 18 38.68 41.83 3.34
C ALA A 18 39.98 41.01 3.29
N GLY A 19 39.85 39.77 2.85
CA GLY A 19 40.93 38.94 2.31
C GLY A 19 40.55 38.58 0.88
N GLY A 20 41.13 39.29 -0.09
CA GLY A 20 41.08 38.91 -1.49
C GLY A 20 41.83 37.58 -1.68
N ALA A 21 41.11 36.55 -2.08
CA ALA A 21 41.68 35.32 -2.60
C ALA A 21 41.45 35.30 -4.11
N ALA A 22 42.57 35.22 -4.83
CA ALA A 22 42.68 35.22 -6.27
C ALA A 22 41.73 34.23 -6.94
N ALA A 23 41.03 34.72 -7.96
CA ALA A 23 40.35 33.89 -8.95
C ALA A 23 41.38 32.96 -9.60
N ALA A 24 41.26 31.67 -9.31
CA ALA A 24 41.90 30.63 -10.09
C ALA A 24 41.33 30.66 -11.52
N PRO A 25 42.15 30.57 -12.57
CA PRO A 25 41.68 30.52 -13.94
C PRO A 25 40.81 29.27 -14.13
N ALA A 26 39.63 29.48 -14.71
CA ALA A 26 38.76 28.41 -15.16
C ALA A 26 39.54 27.45 -16.08
N PRO A 27 39.35 26.12 -15.93
CA PRO A 27 39.86 25.18 -16.91
C PRO A 27 39.21 25.50 -18.27
N PRO A 28 39.97 25.50 -19.38
CA PRO A 28 39.41 25.73 -20.70
C PRO A 28 38.37 24.65 -20.98
N ASP A 29 37.20 25.11 -21.41
CA ASP A 29 36.16 24.28 -22.00
C ASP A 29 36.81 23.41 -23.07
N ALA A 30 36.90 22.11 -22.79
CA ALA A 30 37.22 21.10 -23.78
C ALA A 30 35.98 20.95 -24.66
N GLU A 31 35.77 21.95 -25.52
CA GLU A 31 34.83 21.88 -26.63
C GLU A 31 35.22 20.71 -27.52
N ASP A 32 34.26 19.81 -27.63
CA ASP A 32 33.99 18.87 -28.72
C ASP A 32 34.79 19.14 -30.02
N VAL A 33 36.00 18.61 -30.08
CA VAL A 33 36.57 18.13 -31.33
C VAL A 33 36.27 16.64 -31.40
N VAL A 34 34.99 16.31 -31.48
CA VAL A 34 34.59 15.00 -32.03
C VAL A 34 34.95 15.10 -33.50
N ASP A 35 36.07 14.49 -33.88
CA ASP A 35 36.58 14.41 -35.23
C ASP A 35 35.43 14.12 -36.20
N SER A 36 35.02 15.13 -36.96
CA SER A 36 33.92 15.01 -37.93
C SER A 36 34.22 13.92 -38.96
N ALA A 37 35.51 13.66 -39.19
CA ALA A 37 36.02 12.56 -40.01
C ALA A 37 35.69 11.16 -39.44
N ALA A 38 35.59 11.00 -38.12
CA ALA A 38 35.21 9.73 -37.50
C ALA A 38 33.71 9.44 -37.67
N LEU A 39 32.87 10.48 -37.66
CA LEU A 39 31.43 10.35 -37.88
C LEU A 39 31.11 10.00 -39.34
N GLU A 40 31.79 10.62 -40.30
CA GLU A 40 31.62 10.28 -41.72
C GLU A 40 32.02 8.82 -42.02
N SER A 41 33.07 8.32 -41.36
CA SER A 41 33.50 6.92 -41.51
C SER A 41 32.51 5.90 -40.93
N LEU A 42 31.76 6.27 -39.89
CA LEU A 42 30.71 5.45 -39.30
C LEU A 42 29.48 5.38 -40.20
N ASP A 43 29.07 6.50 -40.80
CA ASP A 43 27.97 6.53 -41.75
C ASP A 43 28.28 5.76 -43.04
N GLU A 44 29.54 5.76 -43.48
CA GLU A 44 30.00 4.97 -44.62
C GLU A 44 30.04 3.46 -44.30
N ALA A 45 30.43 3.09 -43.07
CA ALA A 45 30.40 1.70 -42.61
C ALA A 45 28.96 1.16 -42.44
N ILE A 46 28.06 1.95 -41.88
CA ILE A 46 26.63 1.58 -41.71
C ILE A 46 25.96 1.44 -43.09
N ALA A 47 26.28 2.33 -44.04
CA ALA A 47 25.77 2.25 -45.41
C ALA A 47 26.27 1.00 -46.17
N ALA A 48 27.45 0.48 -45.83
CA ALA A 48 28.01 -0.72 -46.43
C ALA A 48 27.40 -2.03 -45.88
N GLU A 49 27.04 -2.04 -44.59
CA GLU A 49 26.47 -3.23 -43.94
C GLU A 49 24.95 -3.36 -44.11
N ASP A 50 24.19 -2.25 -44.11
CA ASP A 50 22.73 -2.28 -44.20
C ASP A 50 22.14 -1.11 -45.02
N PRO A 51 21.91 -1.29 -46.33
CA PRO A 51 21.34 -0.25 -47.18
C PRO A 51 19.86 0.03 -46.87
N ASP A 52 19.13 -0.94 -46.31
CA ASP A 52 17.71 -0.78 -45.99
C ASP A 52 17.54 0.16 -44.79
N PHE A 53 18.43 0.06 -43.80
CA PHE A 53 18.44 0.95 -42.64
C PHE A 53 18.62 2.43 -43.03
N LYS A 54 19.53 2.72 -43.96
CA LYS A 54 19.76 4.10 -44.44
C LYS A 54 18.52 4.67 -45.13
N SER A 55 17.84 3.86 -45.94
CA SER A 55 16.58 4.28 -46.58
C SER A 55 15.47 4.60 -45.56
N GLY A 56 15.44 3.89 -44.43
CA GLY A 56 14.51 4.16 -43.32
C GLY A 56 14.85 5.45 -42.57
N LEU A 57 16.12 5.73 -42.33
CA LEU A 57 16.56 7.00 -41.73
C LEU A 57 16.27 8.19 -42.63
N ASP A 58 16.52 8.08 -43.94
CA ASP A 58 16.21 9.14 -44.90
C ASP A 58 14.70 9.39 -44.99
N GLN A 59 13.87 8.34 -44.90
CA GLN A 59 12.41 8.47 -44.80
C GLN A 59 12.00 9.19 -43.51
N MET A 60 12.54 8.80 -42.35
CA MET A 60 12.24 9.47 -41.08
C MET A 60 12.71 10.93 -41.05
N ALA A 61 13.86 11.24 -41.64
CA ALA A 61 14.36 12.61 -41.75
C ALA A 61 13.50 13.45 -42.70
N THR A 62 13.00 12.86 -43.79
CA THR A 62 12.07 13.51 -44.71
C THR A 62 10.70 13.72 -44.05
N GLU A 63 10.20 12.75 -43.28
CA GLU A 63 8.96 12.88 -42.51
C GLU A 63 9.09 13.95 -41.42
N ALA A 64 10.22 13.99 -40.70
CA ALA A 64 10.50 15.01 -39.67
C ALA A 64 10.65 16.43 -40.24
N SER A 65 11.18 16.57 -41.45
CA SER A 65 11.35 17.87 -42.13
C SER A 65 10.12 18.32 -42.91
N SER A 66 9.18 17.42 -43.23
CA SER A 66 7.95 17.72 -43.96
C SER A 66 6.87 18.51 -43.19
N GLY A 67 7.15 18.94 -41.95
CA GLY A 67 6.49 20.11 -41.36
C GLY A 67 5.04 19.95 -40.87
N GLU A 68 4.46 18.75 -40.85
CA GLU A 68 3.13 18.50 -40.27
C GLU A 68 3.14 17.90 -38.85
N ALA A 69 4.31 17.65 -38.28
CA ALA A 69 4.43 17.41 -36.84
C ALA A 69 4.47 18.75 -36.08
N GLN A 70 3.36 19.49 -36.11
CA GLN A 70 3.06 20.44 -35.03
C GLN A 70 2.81 19.62 -33.75
N ILE A 71 3.90 19.19 -33.12
CA ILE A 71 3.88 18.81 -31.71
C ILE A 71 3.71 20.14 -30.97
N GLU A 72 2.45 20.56 -30.88
CA GLU A 72 2.01 21.53 -29.88
C GLU A 72 2.61 21.03 -28.57
N LEU A 73 3.52 21.81 -27.98
CA LEU A 73 4.06 21.56 -26.64
C LEU A 73 2.86 21.57 -25.68
N LEU A 74 2.20 20.43 -25.56
CA LEU A 74 1.25 20.16 -24.52
C LEU A 74 2.07 20.18 -23.24
N ASP A 75 1.86 21.25 -22.48
CA ASP A 75 2.43 21.54 -21.19
C ASP A 75 2.25 20.30 -20.30
N LEU A 76 3.31 19.49 -20.18
CA LEU A 76 3.29 18.18 -19.52
C LEU A 76 2.80 18.28 -18.07
N ASP A 77 3.02 19.44 -17.45
CA ASP A 77 2.54 19.81 -16.13
C ASP A 77 1.00 19.90 -16.04
N GLN A 78 0.34 20.25 -17.14
CA GLN A 78 -1.13 20.35 -17.20
C GLN A 78 -1.77 18.97 -17.35
N LEU A 79 -1.14 18.07 -18.11
CA LEU A 79 -1.54 16.66 -18.22
C LEU A 79 -1.33 15.88 -16.91
N LEU A 80 -0.22 16.14 -16.20
CA LEU A 80 0.06 15.56 -14.89
C LEU A 80 -0.95 16.03 -13.83
N LYS A 81 -1.31 17.32 -13.81
CA LYS A 81 -2.35 17.84 -12.91
C LYS A 81 -3.73 17.27 -13.21
N GLU A 82 -4.10 17.11 -14.48
CA GLU A 82 -5.36 16.45 -14.85
C GLU A 82 -5.41 14.98 -14.44
N GLN A 83 -4.29 14.25 -14.49
CA GLN A 83 -4.21 12.87 -14.02
C GLN A 83 -4.27 12.77 -12.48
N GLU A 84 -3.65 13.70 -11.75
CA GLU A 84 -3.75 13.76 -10.28
C GLU A 84 -5.17 14.06 -9.79
N GLU A 85 -5.89 14.96 -10.48
CA GLU A 85 -7.30 15.27 -10.18
C GLU A 85 -8.23 14.08 -10.49
N LYS A 86 -7.91 13.30 -11.53
CA LYS A 86 -8.59 12.04 -11.87
C LYS A 86 -8.17 10.86 -10.98
N SER A 87 -7.22 11.03 -10.06
CA SER A 87 -6.72 9.93 -9.22
C SER A 87 -7.79 9.37 -8.29
N LEU A 88 -7.86 8.04 -8.23
CA LEU A 88 -8.81 7.24 -7.45
C LEU A 88 -8.91 7.66 -5.98
N LYS A 89 -7.85 8.25 -5.42
CA LYS A 89 -7.82 8.73 -4.03
C LYS A 89 -8.81 9.87 -3.78
N SER A 90 -9.00 10.80 -4.73
CA SER A 90 -9.94 11.91 -4.57
C SER A 90 -11.40 11.42 -4.62
N ARG A 91 -11.70 10.49 -5.52
CA ARG A 91 -13.01 9.80 -5.64
C ARG A 91 -13.33 8.96 -4.42
N LEU A 92 -12.35 8.20 -3.90
CA LEU A 92 -12.50 7.40 -2.68
C LEU A 92 -12.76 8.29 -1.46
N ARG A 93 -12.09 9.44 -1.33
CA ARG A 93 -12.31 10.37 -0.22
C ARG A 93 -13.71 10.99 -0.25
N ARG A 94 -14.24 11.31 -1.43
CA ARG A 94 -15.64 11.78 -1.59
C ARG A 94 -16.64 10.67 -1.25
N LEU A 95 -16.36 9.43 -1.64
CA LEU A 95 -17.23 8.28 -1.36
C LEU A 95 -17.22 7.93 0.14
N MET A 96 -16.06 7.96 0.80
CA MET A 96 -15.94 7.71 2.24
C MET A 96 -16.67 8.77 3.08
N ARG A 97 -16.71 10.03 2.63
CA ARG A 97 -17.52 11.07 3.30
C ARG A 97 -19.03 10.78 3.19
N LYS A 98 -19.50 10.36 2.02
CA LYS A 98 -20.91 9.95 1.83
C LYS A 98 -21.25 8.71 2.67
N PHE A 99 -20.35 7.74 2.72
CA PHE A 99 -20.53 6.51 3.50
C PHE A 99 -20.56 6.78 5.00
N ARG A 100 -19.69 7.67 5.50
CA ARG A 100 -19.71 8.08 6.91
C ARG A 100 -21.04 8.74 7.27
N ASN A 101 -21.54 9.63 6.43
CA ASN A 101 -22.82 10.30 6.64
C ASN A 101 -24.00 9.31 6.58
N PHE A 102 -23.92 8.31 5.69
CA PHE A 102 -24.90 7.23 5.60
C PHE A 102 -24.92 6.36 6.86
N ILE A 103 -23.75 5.93 7.36
CA ILE A 103 -23.65 5.16 8.61
C ILE A 103 -24.20 5.96 9.79
N THR A 104 -23.87 7.25 9.90
CA THR A 104 -24.43 8.08 10.96
C THR A 104 -25.95 8.21 10.84
N GLY A 105 -26.47 8.34 9.61
CA GLY A 105 -27.91 8.34 9.34
C GLY A 105 -28.57 7.04 9.78
N LEU A 106 -28.01 5.90 9.38
CA LEU A 106 -28.51 4.56 9.69
C LEU A 106 -28.49 4.27 11.20
N ARG A 107 -27.45 4.75 11.90
CA ARG A 107 -27.36 4.67 13.36
C ARG A 107 -28.44 5.51 14.04
N THR A 108 -28.72 6.71 13.53
CA THR A 108 -29.79 7.55 14.11
C THR A 108 -31.19 6.99 13.84
N THR A 109 -31.46 6.48 12.62
CA THR A 109 -32.78 5.91 12.29
C THR A 109 -33.02 4.58 12.98
N SER A 110 -32.02 3.70 13.08
CA SER A 110 -32.13 2.45 13.86
C SER A 110 -32.34 2.70 15.35
N LEU A 111 -31.62 3.65 15.95
CA LEU A 111 -31.83 4.04 17.34
C LEU A 111 -33.22 4.65 17.57
N HIS A 112 -33.72 5.46 16.64
CA HIS A 112 -35.08 6.00 16.71
C HIS A 112 -36.14 4.89 16.59
N PHE A 113 -35.96 3.94 15.67
CA PHE A 113 -36.87 2.81 15.53
C PHE A 113 -36.89 1.93 16.78
N LEU A 114 -35.73 1.62 17.35
CA LEU A 114 -35.61 0.78 18.54
C LEU A 114 -36.20 1.46 19.79
N LYS A 115 -35.98 2.77 19.95
CA LYS A 115 -36.47 3.52 21.12
C LYS A 115 -37.94 3.89 21.04
N ASN A 116 -38.46 4.19 19.84
CA ASN A 116 -39.79 4.78 19.70
C ASN A 116 -40.81 3.84 19.05
N VAL A 117 -40.43 3.10 18.01
CA VAL A 117 -41.38 2.28 17.22
C VAL A 117 -41.53 0.89 17.82
N LEU A 118 -40.42 0.26 18.18
CA LEU A 118 -40.40 -1.09 18.75
C LEU A 118 -41.26 -1.22 20.03
N PRO A 119 -41.18 -0.32 21.04
CA PRO A 119 -42.03 -0.45 22.22
C PRO A 119 -43.50 -0.20 21.93
N LEU A 120 -43.86 0.62 20.93
CA LEU A 120 -45.25 0.80 20.51
C LEU A 120 -45.79 -0.46 19.82
N LEU A 121 -44.99 -1.10 18.98
CA LEU A 121 -45.32 -2.36 18.32
C LEU A 121 -45.48 -3.48 19.35
N LEU A 122 -44.52 -3.62 20.27
CA LEU A 122 -44.59 -4.57 21.37
C LEU A 122 -45.80 -4.32 22.27
N LYS A 123 -46.11 -3.06 22.61
CA LYS A 123 -47.32 -2.71 23.39
C LYS A 123 -48.61 -3.06 22.65
N LYS A 124 -48.68 -2.85 21.33
CA LYS A 124 -49.85 -3.25 20.51
C LYS A 124 -49.98 -4.77 20.46
N VAL A 125 -48.89 -5.49 20.25
CA VAL A 125 -48.87 -6.97 20.23
C VAL A 125 -49.24 -7.52 21.60
N LEU A 126 -48.61 -7.03 22.68
CA LEU A 126 -48.94 -7.42 24.06
C LEU A 126 -50.38 -7.06 24.43
N GLY A 127 -50.88 -5.91 23.96
CA GLY A 127 -52.27 -5.50 24.15
C GLY A 127 -53.26 -6.44 23.45
N ALA A 128 -52.97 -6.80 22.20
CA ALA A 128 -53.77 -7.77 21.45
C ALA A 128 -53.70 -9.17 22.09
N VAL A 129 -52.53 -9.59 22.57
CA VAL A 129 -52.36 -10.86 23.29
C VAL A 129 -53.10 -10.85 24.62
N LYS A 130 -53.04 -9.76 25.39
CA LYS A 130 -53.80 -9.62 26.65
C LYS A 130 -55.31 -9.59 26.41
N ALA A 131 -55.77 -8.88 25.38
CA ALA A 131 -57.18 -8.88 24.99
C ALA A 131 -57.64 -10.28 24.57
N GLY A 132 -56.82 -10.97 23.77
CA GLY A 132 -57.05 -12.37 23.39
C GLY A 132 -57.08 -13.32 24.59
N LEU A 133 -56.14 -13.16 25.53
CA LEU A 133 -56.10 -13.93 26.78
C LEU A 133 -57.31 -13.65 27.68
N GLY A 134 -57.80 -12.40 27.73
CA GLY A 134 -59.01 -12.04 28.48
C GLY A 134 -60.25 -12.74 27.94
N VAL A 135 -60.45 -12.68 26.61
CA VAL A 135 -61.54 -13.40 25.93
C VAL A 135 -61.40 -14.92 26.14
N LEU A 136 -60.17 -15.44 26.11
CA LEU A 136 -59.90 -16.85 26.38
C LEU A 136 -60.23 -17.24 27.84
N GLN A 137 -59.88 -16.39 28.81
CA GLN A 137 -60.13 -16.61 30.24
C GLN A 137 -61.62 -16.57 30.57
N GLU A 138 -62.37 -15.63 29.99
CA GLU A 138 -63.83 -15.57 30.10
C GLU A 138 -64.49 -16.79 29.44
N GLY A 139 -64.00 -17.19 28.25
CA GLY A 139 -64.43 -18.41 27.58
C GLY A 139 -64.18 -19.66 28.43
N LEU A 140 -63.02 -19.77 29.08
CA LEU A 140 -62.66 -20.86 30.00
C LEU A 140 -63.57 -20.93 31.24
N ARG A 141 -63.94 -19.78 31.82
CA ARG A 141 -64.89 -19.73 32.94
C ARG A 141 -66.28 -20.20 32.53
N GLN A 142 -66.75 -19.78 31.36
CA GLN A 142 -68.02 -20.24 30.80
C GLN A 142 -67.98 -21.72 30.41
N PHE A 143 -66.80 -22.25 30.09
CA PHE A 143 -66.60 -23.65 29.74
C PHE A 143 -66.88 -24.62 30.90
N GLY A 144 -66.69 -24.18 32.15
CA GLY A 144 -66.95 -24.98 33.36
C GLY A 144 -68.38 -25.52 33.42
N PHE A 145 -69.37 -24.69 33.05
CA PHE A 145 -70.80 -24.96 33.18
C PHE A 145 -71.45 -25.67 31.98
N LYS A 146 -70.70 -25.95 30.91
CA LYS A 146 -71.25 -26.60 29.70
C LYS A 146 -71.31 -28.12 29.82
N PRO A 147 -72.27 -28.79 29.13
CA PRO A 147 -72.43 -30.24 29.16
C PRO A 147 -71.21 -30.97 28.58
N ARG A 148 -70.93 -32.19 29.09
CA ARG A 148 -69.72 -32.99 28.76
C ARG A 148 -69.54 -33.20 27.25
N ALA A 149 -70.62 -33.36 26.49
CA ALA A 149 -70.56 -33.52 25.03
C ALA A 149 -69.96 -32.31 24.30
N PHE A 150 -70.21 -31.09 24.80
CA PHE A 150 -69.62 -29.86 24.23
C PHE A 150 -68.12 -29.79 24.54
N LYS A 151 -67.72 -30.21 25.74
CA LYS A 151 -66.31 -30.24 26.16
C LYS A 151 -65.48 -31.18 25.27
N LEU A 152 -66.02 -32.35 24.94
CA LEU A 152 -65.35 -33.32 24.07
C LEU A 152 -65.16 -32.78 22.64
N LYS A 153 -66.16 -32.07 22.09
CA LYS A 153 -66.08 -31.46 20.75
C LYS A 153 -65.01 -30.38 20.67
N VAL A 154 -64.93 -29.51 21.67
CA VAL A 154 -63.92 -28.44 21.69
C VAL A 154 -62.53 -29.00 21.97
N LEU A 155 -62.39 -30.05 22.80
CA LEU A 155 -61.12 -30.76 22.96
C LEU A 155 -60.66 -31.39 21.64
N GLY A 156 -61.56 -32.05 20.91
CA GLY A 156 -61.27 -32.60 19.59
C GLY A 156 -60.84 -31.53 18.58
N PHE A 157 -61.52 -30.38 18.58
CA PHE A 157 -61.13 -29.24 17.74
C PHE A 157 -59.77 -28.66 18.12
N ALA A 158 -59.47 -28.53 19.42
CA ALA A 158 -58.17 -28.06 19.90
C ALA A 158 -57.02 -29.00 19.50
N ILE A 159 -57.23 -30.32 19.56
CA ILE A 159 -56.27 -31.32 19.08
C ILE A 159 -56.07 -31.20 17.57
N LEU A 160 -57.14 -31.00 16.79
CA LEU A 160 -57.07 -30.81 15.35
C LEU A 160 -56.26 -29.55 14.98
N CYS A 161 -56.51 -28.42 15.66
CA CYS A 161 -55.74 -27.19 15.47
C CYS A 161 -54.28 -27.34 15.92
N GLY A 162 -54.02 -28.06 17.01
CA GLY A 162 -52.67 -28.36 17.45
C GLY A 162 -51.91 -29.20 16.42
N ALA A 163 -52.55 -30.22 15.87
CA ALA A 163 -51.99 -31.07 14.82
C ALA A 163 -51.70 -30.29 13.54
N SER A 164 -52.59 -29.37 13.12
CA SER A 164 -52.36 -28.56 11.92
C SER A 164 -51.21 -27.56 12.08
N VAL A 165 -51.04 -26.96 13.26
CA VAL A 165 -49.88 -26.09 13.54
C VAL A 165 -48.59 -26.93 13.60
N ALA A 166 -48.64 -28.12 14.18
CA ALA A 166 -47.48 -29.02 14.25
C ALA A 166 -47.05 -29.50 12.87
N THR A 167 -47.99 -29.85 11.97
CA THR A 167 -47.65 -30.23 10.59
C THR A 167 -47.11 -29.06 9.80
N LEU A 168 -47.65 -27.84 9.97
CA LEU A 168 -47.10 -26.63 9.34
C LEU A 168 -45.67 -26.34 9.83
N MET A 169 -45.42 -26.47 11.13
CA MET A 169 -44.09 -26.28 11.73
C MET A 169 -43.12 -27.38 11.29
N TRP A 170 -43.61 -28.61 11.10
CA TRP A 170 -42.81 -29.72 10.57
C TRP A 170 -42.45 -29.47 9.11
N VAL A 171 -43.42 -29.13 8.24
CA VAL A 171 -43.19 -28.81 6.82
C VAL A 171 -42.23 -27.63 6.62
N THR A 172 -42.33 -26.60 7.46
CA THR A 172 -41.40 -25.46 7.41
C THR A 172 -40.00 -25.80 7.89
N ARG A 173 -39.84 -26.84 8.74
CA ARG A 173 -38.54 -27.34 9.19
C ARG A 173 -37.93 -28.39 8.26
N THR A 174 -38.74 -29.24 7.63
CA THR A 174 -38.27 -30.38 6.83
C THR A 174 -37.93 -30.04 5.38
N ALA A 175 -37.67 -28.77 5.07
CA ALA A 175 -37.11 -28.35 3.79
C ALA A 175 -37.96 -28.72 2.56
N LEU A 176 -39.28 -28.87 2.70
CA LEU A 176 -40.17 -29.10 1.55
C LEU A 176 -40.31 -27.85 0.65
N LEU A 177 -39.92 -26.69 1.17
CA LEU A 177 -39.49 -25.58 0.34
C LEU A 177 -38.09 -25.92 -0.16
N THR A 178 -38.02 -26.61 -1.30
CA THR A 178 -36.79 -26.85 -2.05
C THR A 178 -35.93 -25.59 -1.95
N PRO A 179 -34.69 -25.66 -1.44
CA PRO A 179 -33.82 -24.49 -1.46
C PRO A 179 -33.82 -24.01 -2.89
N LYS A 180 -34.38 -22.82 -3.13
CA LYS A 180 -34.60 -22.27 -4.47
C LYS A 180 -33.38 -22.61 -5.31
N ASP A 181 -33.58 -23.37 -6.38
CA ASP A 181 -32.55 -23.58 -7.40
C ASP A 181 -31.99 -22.20 -7.72
N GLN A 182 -30.80 -21.92 -7.20
CA GLN A 182 -30.15 -20.66 -7.49
C GLN A 182 -29.70 -20.83 -8.93
N LEU A 183 -30.48 -20.28 -9.86
CA LEU A 183 -30.23 -20.35 -11.31
C LEU A 183 -28.82 -19.86 -11.68
N PHE A 184 -28.18 -19.13 -10.78
CA PHE A 184 -26.83 -18.63 -10.92
C PHE A 184 -26.00 -19.11 -9.75
N VAL A 185 -24.92 -19.81 -10.09
CA VAL A 185 -23.82 -20.14 -9.18
C VAL A 185 -23.19 -18.82 -8.75
N GLN A 186 -23.22 -18.51 -7.45
CA GLN A 186 -22.72 -17.22 -6.95
C GLN A 186 -21.19 -17.21 -6.86
N SER A 187 -20.57 -18.37 -6.69
CA SER A 187 -19.13 -18.53 -6.76
C SER A 187 -18.77 -19.90 -7.33
N LEU A 188 -17.65 -19.96 -8.07
CA LEU A 188 -17.08 -21.23 -8.54
C LEU A 188 -16.74 -22.18 -7.39
N GLU A 189 -16.66 -21.67 -6.16
CA GLU A 189 -16.50 -22.45 -4.94
C GLU A 189 -17.66 -23.44 -4.73
N GLU A 190 -18.88 -23.10 -5.16
CA GLU A 190 -20.06 -23.98 -5.03
C GLU A 190 -20.01 -25.16 -6.03
N LEU A 191 -19.30 -24.99 -7.14
CA LEU A 191 -19.07 -26.04 -8.14
C LEU A 191 -17.74 -26.79 -7.93
N ALA A 192 -16.88 -26.31 -7.03
CA ALA A 192 -15.57 -26.91 -6.81
C ALA A 192 -15.72 -28.26 -6.11
N GLU A 193 -15.09 -29.29 -6.67
CA GLU A 193 -15.04 -30.64 -6.08
C GLU A 193 -14.29 -30.64 -4.74
N GLU A 194 -13.30 -29.76 -4.62
CA GLU A 194 -12.53 -29.56 -3.39
C GLU A 194 -12.36 -28.06 -3.12
N LYS A 195 -12.66 -27.65 -1.88
CA LYS A 195 -12.42 -26.29 -1.40
C LYS A 195 -11.09 -26.26 -0.68
N GLY A 196 -10.07 -25.76 -1.35
CA GLY A 196 -8.78 -25.50 -0.72
C GLY A 196 -8.87 -24.25 0.15
N GLU A 197 -8.78 -24.40 1.47
CA GLU A 197 -8.58 -23.26 2.35
C GLU A 197 -7.16 -22.73 2.17
N PHE A 198 -7.06 -21.48 1.70
CA PHE A 198 -5.79 -20.84 1.44
C PHE A 198 -5.19 -20.34 2.75
N GLU A 199 -4.22 -21.07 3.32
CA GLU A 199 -3.47 -20.58 4.47
C GLU A 199 -2.56 -19.41 4.03
N PRO A 200 -2.80 -18.16 4.47
CA PRO A 200 -2.01 -17.01 4.04
C PRO A 200 -0.53 -17.10 4.43
N GLN A 201 -0.20 -18.00 5.36
CA GLN A 201 1.18 -18.24 5.82
C GLN A 201 1.95 -19.21 4.92
N ARG A 202 1.27 -19.99 4.07
CA ARG A 202 1.88 -20.98 3.17
C ARG A 202 2.13 -20.45 1.76
N GLN A 203 1.92 -19.15 1.52
CA GLN A 203 2.34 -18.54 0.26
C GLN A 203 3.85 -18.59 0.16
N GLU A 204 4.35 -19.44 -0.74
CA GLU A 204 5.67 -19.24 -1.31
C GLU A 204 5.65 -17.87 -1.98
N ASN A 205 6.49 -16.95 -1.48
CA ASN A 205 6.71 -15.69 -2.18
C ASN A 205 7.19 -16.06 -3.58
N LEU A 206 6.40 -15.81 -4.62
CA LEU A 206 6.80 -16.08 -6.01
C LEU A 206 8.16 -15.42 -6.34
N TYR A 207 8.51 -14.39 -5.60
CA TYR A 207 9.78 -13.66 -5.68
C TYR A 207 10.97 -14.41 -5.05
N ASP A 208 10.80 -15.41 -4.19
CA ASP A 208 11.90 -16.26 -3.66
C ASP A 208 12.31 -17.37 -4.65
N SER A 209 11.66 -17.47 -5.82
CA SER A 209 12.06 -18.41 -6.86
C SER A 209 13.43 -18.04 -7.43
N VAL A 210 14.37 -18.99 -7.41
CA VAL A 210 15.69 -18.88 -8.07
C VAL A 210 15.57 -18.60 -9.58
N ARG A 211 14.39 -18.85 -10.16
CA ARG A 211 14.08 -18.59 -11.57
C ARG A 211 13.58 -17.18 -11.84
N ALA A 212 13.15 -16.43 -10.83
CA ALA A 212 12.81 -15.03 -11.01
C ALA A 212 14.11 -14.25 -11.22
N ALA A 213 14.18 -13.44 -12.28
CA ALA A 213 15.34 -12.61 -12.57
C ALA A 213 15.65 -11.75 -11.33
N GLN A 214 16.81 -12.00 -10.71
CA GLN A 214 17.21 -11.30 -9.51
C GLN A 214 17.63 -9.88 -9.90
N ASN A 215 16.81 -8.90 -9.52
CA ASN A 215 17.12 -7.49 -9.73
C ASN A 215 18.20 -7.10 -8.71
N ILE A 216 19.47 -7.33 -9.04
CA ILE A 216 20.62 -7.07 -8.14
C ILE A 216 21.53 -6.00 -8.76
N VAL A 217 21.94 -5.05 -7.93
CA VAL A 217 22.98 -4.05 -8.28
C VAL A 217 24.09 -4.05 -7.24
N VAL A 218 25.32 -3.81 -7.70
CA VAL A 218 26.49 -3.66 -6.81
C VAL A 218 26.66 -2.19 -6.48
N THR A 219 26.75 -1.85 -5.20
CA THR A 219 27.08 -0.49 -4.79
C THR A 219 28.58 -0.21 -5.03
N PRO A 220 28.96 1.04 -5.30
CA PRO A 220 30.36 1.42 -5.26
C PRO A 220 30.97 1.10 -3.89
N LYS A 221 32.30 0.96 -3.86
CA LYS A 221 33.05 0.74 -2.63
C LYS A 221 32.87 1.91 -1.67
N LEU A 222 32.29 1.64 -0.51
CA LEU A 222 32.10 2.58 0.59
C LEU A 222 33.32 2.50 1.50
N VAL A 223 33.92 3.64 1.84
CA VAL A 223 35.02 3.71 2.81
C VAL A 223 34.65 4.74 3.87
N VAL A 224 34.55 4.31 5.12
CA VAL A 224 34.16 5.16 6.25
C VAL A 224 35.00 4.89 7.48
N ASN A 225 35.07 5.89 8.36
CA ASN A 225 35.64 5.73 9.70
C ASN A 225 34.52 5.31 10.64
N ILE A 226 34.67 4.15 11.27
CA ILE A 226 33.67 3.63 12.22
C ILE A 226 34.05 4.02 13.65
N ARG A 227 33.15 3.79 14.61
CA ARG A 227 33.45 4.11 16.01
C ARG A 227 34.51 3.17 16.57
N SER A 228 35.48 3.74 17.28
CA SER A 228 36.48 2.99 18.04
C SER A 228 35.84 2.12 19.11
N SER A 229 36.40 0.94 19.31
CA SER A 229 36.04 0.03 20.39
C SER A 229 37.31 -0.46 21.12
N PRO A 230 37.22 -1.16 22.26
CA PRO A 230 38.39 -1.58 23.03
C PRO A 230 39.36 -2.48 22.26
N SER A 231 38.87 -3.18 21.23
CA SER A 231 39.65 -4.09 20.38
C SER A 231 40.24 -3.41 19.14
N SER A 232 39.92 -2.13 18.90
CA SER A 232 40.36 -1.38 17.72
C SER A 232 41.45 -0.36 18.06
N GLY A 233 42.14 0.13 17.02
CA GLY A 233 43.01 1.27 17.10
C GLY A 233 42.24 2.61 17.23
N PRO A 234 42.96 3.75 17.16
CA PRO A 234 42.38 5.07 17.39
C PRO A 234 41.42 5.52 16.27
N ASN A 235 41.62 5.05 15.04
CA ASN A 235 40.83 5.44 13.86
C ASN A 235 40.51 4.20 13.01
N PRO A 236 39.59 3.33 13.46
CA PRO A 236 39.23 2.15 12.68
C PRO A 236 38.49 2.54 11.41
N MET A 237 38.79 1.83 10.32
CA MET A 237 38.20 2.07 9.01
C MET A 237 37.46 0.84 8.50
N LEU A 238 36.31 1.08 7.86
CA LEU A 238 35.52 0.06 7.19
C LEU A 238 35.46 0.36 5.70
N ALA A 239 35.86 -0.62 4.88
CA ALA A 239 35.62 -0.61 3.45
C ALA A 239 34.64 -1.73 3.08
N ALA A 240 33.50 -1.39 2.49
CA ALA A 240 32.44 -2.34 2.15
C ALA A 240 31.90 -2.15 0.73
N GLU A 241 31.62 -3.26 0.05
CA GLU A 241 30.84 -3.32 -1.19
C GLU A 241 29.59 -4.18 -0.93
N LEU A 242 28.43 -3.71 -1.37
CA LEU A 242 27.13 -4.33 -1.10
C LEU A 242 26.45 -4.76 -2.40
N TYR A 243 25.80 -5.92 -2.38
CA TYR A 243 24.77 -6.27 -3.35
C TYR A 243 23.42 -5.82 -2.80
N VAL A 244 22.68 -5.05 -3.60
CA VAL A 244 21.32 -4.59 -3.28
C VAL A 244 20.33 -5.34 -4.15
N GLU A 245 19.44 -6.10 -3.53
CA GLU A 245 18.36 -6.82 -4.23
C GLU A 245 17.06 -6.00 -4.15
N GLY A 246 16.56 -5.56 -5.30
CA GLY A 246 15.29 -4.85 -5.45
C GLY A 246 14.12 -5.80 -5.75
N ASN A 247 12.91 -5.41 -5.37
CA ASN A 247 11.71 -6.16 -5.73
C ASN A 247 11.29 -5.99 -7.21
N SER A 248 11.70 -4.91 -7.86
CA SER A 248 11.42 -4.61 -9.27
C SER A 248 12.65 -4.01 -9.96
N PRO A 249 12.75 -4.10 -11.31
CA PRO A 249 13.83 -3.47 -12.05
C PRO A 249 13.83 -1.93 -11.90
N ASP A 250 12.65 -1.32 -11.73
CA ASP A 250 12.52 0.14 -11.53
C ASP A 250 13.25 0.62 -10.27
N VAL A 251 13.29 -0.21 -9.21
CA VAL A 251 14.05 0.11 -7.99
C VAL A 251 15.55 0.12 -8.27
N ILE A 252 16.04 -0.77 -9.14
CA ILE A 252 17.46 -0.82 -9.50
C ILE A 252 17.86 0.40 -10.33
N VAL A 253 17.01 0.79 -11.27
CA VAL A 253 17.20 2.03 -12.03
C VAL A 253 17.19 3.23 -11.08
N GLU A 254 16.23 3.31 -10.14
CA GLU A 254 16.18 4.40 -9.15
C GLU A 254 17.43 4.45 -8.25
N ILE A 255 17.92 3.30 -7.77
CA ILE A 255 19.14 3.23 -6.95
C ILE A 255 20.36 3.72 -7.74
N LYS A 256 20.42 3.39 -9.04
CA LYS A 256 21.52 3.82 -9.92
C LYS A 256 21.45 5.31 -10.24
N ASP A 257 20.25 5.84 -10.49
CA ASP A 257 20.04 7.26 -10.76
C ASP A 257 20.35 8.12 -9.52
N ARG A 258 20.06 7.60 -8.32
CA ARG A 258 20.27 8.29 -7.03
C ARG A 258 21.45 7.74 -6.25
N GLU A 259 22.45 7.16 -6.93
CA GLU A 259 23.57 6.45 -6.31
C GLU A 259 24.29 7.29 -5.25
N VAL A 260 24.45 8.59 -5.49
CA VAL A 260 25.13 9.52 -4.55
C VAL A 260 24.36 9.64 -3.22
N GLU A 261 23.03 9.68 -3.25
CA GLU A 261 22.21 9.76 -2.04
C GLU A 261 22.27 8.46 -1.24
N PHE A 262 22.19 7.31 -1.92
CA PHE A 262 22.35 6.00 -1.27
C PHE A 262 23.73 5.84 -0.65
N ARG A 263 24.77 6.29 -1.37
CA ARG A 263 26.15 6.27 -0.89
C ARG A 263 26.29 7.07 0.41
N ASP A 264 25.80 8.31 0.43
CA ASP A 264 25.85 9.17 1.63
C ASP A 264 25.03 8.56 2.79
N GLY A 265 23.80 8.10 2.53
CA GLY A 265 22.95 7.46 3.54
C GLY A 265 23.57 6.20 4.14
N PHE A 266 24.19 5.36 3.31
CA PHE A 266 24.89 4.16 3.77
C PHE A 266 26.16 4.52 4.55
N MET A 267 26.95 5.50 4.09
CA MET A 267 28.15 5.94 4.80
C MET A 267 27.80 6.43 6.21
N ARG A 268 26.81 7.32 6.36
CA ARG A 268 26.34 7.80 7.67
C ARG A 268 25.86 6.66 8.57
N THR A 269 25.12 5.70 8.00
CA THR A 269 24.65 4.53 8.76
C THR A 269 25.80 3.64 9.23
N LEU A 270 26.84 3.47 8.40
CA LEU A 270 28.02 2.67 8.74
C LEU A 270 28.87 3.33 9.83
N GLU A 271 28.99 4.66 9.82
CA GLU A 271 29.72 5.44 10.84
C GLU A 271 29.14 5.31 12.25
N GLU A 272 27.86 4.94 12.39
CA GLU A 272 27.20 4.75 13.69
C GLU A 272 27.67 3.49 14.42
N PHE A 273 28.18 2.48 13.71
CA PHE A 273 28.55 1.18 14.27
C PHE A 273 29.97 1.19 14.85
N THR A 274 30.18 0.35 15.86
CA THR A 274 31.51 0.13 16.47
C THR A 274 32.28 -0.99 15.78
N TYR A 275 33.62 -0.96 15.87
CA TYR A 275 34.48 -2.00 15.28
C TYR A 275 34.10 -3.42 15.73
N ASP A 276 33.86 -3.64 17.02
CA ASP A 276 33.46 -4.95 17.57
C ASP A 276 32.14 -5.46 16.98
N GLU A 277 31.15 -4.58 16.83
CA GLU A 277 29.87 -4.93 16.23
C GLU A 277 30.04 -5.37 14.78
N VAL A 278 30.78 -4.60 13.97
CA VAL A 278 30.99 -4.94 12.55
C VAL A 278 31.89 -6.16 12.38
N ALA A 279 32.81 -6.43 13.30
CA ALA A 279 33.62 -7.64 13.30
C ALA A 279 32.78 -8.89 13.58
N SER A 280 31.81 -8.79 14.49
CA SER A 280 30.94 -9.90 14.88
C SER A 280 29.94 -10.32 13.77
N PRO A 281 29.61 -11.61 13.64
CA PRO A 281 28.64 -12.08 12.64
C PRO A 281 27.23 -11.53 12.90
N GLU A 282 26.82 -11.45 14.17
CA GLU A 282 25.51 -10.90 14.55
C GLU A 282 25.41 -9.40 14.23
N GLY A 283 26.48 -8.64 14.49
CA GLY A 283 26.49 -7.21 14.19
C GLY A 283 26.51 -6.92 12.68
N LYS A 284 27.14 -7.78 11.86
CA LYS A 284 27.00 -7.72 10.39
C LYS A 284 25.56 -7.89 9.93
N GLN A 285 24.82 -8.83 10.52
CA GLN A 285 23.40 -9.01 10.20
C GLN A 285 22.57 -7.78 10.61
N ARG A 286 22.77 -7.27 11.84
CA ARG A 286 22.10 -6.05 12.31
C ARG A 286 22.44 -4.83 11.44
N LEU A 287 23.67 -4.74 10.96
CA LEU A 287 24.11 -3.69 10.04
C LEU A 287 23.38 -3.79 8.69
N LEU A 288 23.29 -4.98 8.10
CA LEU A 288 22.54 -5.20 6.85
C LEU A 288 21.05 -4.85 7.02
N GLU A 289 20.43 -5.22 8.14
CA GLU A 289 19.03 -4.84 8.44
C GLU A 289 18.84 -3.34 8.61
N ARG A 290 19.82 -2.65 9.19
CA ARG A 290 19.80 -1.19 9.34
C ARG A 290 19.95 -0.50 7.98
N LEU A 291 20.92 -0.94 7.17
CA LEU A 291 21.12 -0.46 5.81
C LEU A 291 19.89 -0.72 4.93
N ALA A 292 19.22 -1.87 5.08
CA ALA A 292 18.02 -2.21 4.32
C ALA A 292 16.86 -1.27 4.66
N ARG A 293 16.74 -0.88 5.94
CA ARG A 293 15.74 0.11 6.37
C ARG A 293 16.03 1.50 5.80
N GLU A 294 17.30 1.91 5.78
CA GLU A 294 17.68 3.21 5.21
C GLU A 294 17.50 3.22 3.69
N ALA A 295 17.87 2.14 3.00
CA ALA A 295 17.64 1.99 1.56
C ALA A 295 16.13 2.11 1.22
N ASN A 296 15.28 1.42 1.99
CA ASN A 296 13.82 1.48 1.82
C ASN A 296 13.21 2.84 2.16
N ARG A 297 13.90 3.68 2.93
CA ARG A 297 13.50 5.06 3.18
C ARG A 297 13.77 5.96 1.97
N LEU A 298 14.85 5.68 1.23
CA LEU A 298 15.26 6.44 0.06
C LEU A 298 14.48 6.06 -1.21
N VAL A 299 14.19 4.77 -1.40
CA VAL A 299 13.44 4.27 -2.58
C VAL A 299 11.98 4.73 -2.56
N THR A 300 11.46 5.13 -3.72
CA THR A 300 10.05 5.53 -3.92
C THR A 300 9.25 4.58 -4.81
N LYS A 301 9.88 3.96 -5.82
CA LYS A 301 9.20 3.13 -6.84
C LYS A 301 8.98 1.67 -6.43
N GLY A 302 9.51 1.25 -5.27
CA GLY A 302 9.38 -0.11 -4.78
C GLY A 302 10.04 -0.31 -3.42
N ARG A 303 10.65 -1.48 -3.21
CA ARG A 303 11.31 -1.83 -1.95
C ARG A 303 12.59 -2.63 -2.20
N VAL A 304 13.62 -2.34 -1.42
CA VAL A 304 14.82 -3.16 -1.30
C VAL A 304 14.48 -4.37 -0.44
N ARG A 305 14.67 -5.57 -0.99
CA ARG A 305 14.32 -6.84 -0.35
C ARG A 305 15.39 -7.29 0.61
N LYS A 306 16.64 -7.40 0.12
CA LYS A 306 17.78 -7.91 0.86
C LYS A 306 19.05 -7.16 0.45
N LEU A 307 20.01 -7.10 1.37
CA LEU A 307 21.35 -6.59 1.14
C LEU A 307 22.34 -7.69 1.52
N TYR A 308 23.42 -7.79 0.75
CA TYR A 308 24.49 -8.76 1.01
C TYR A 308 25.84 -8.07 0.95
N PHE A 309 26.79 -8.45 1.81
CA PHE A 309 28.17 -8.02 1.64
C PHE A 309 28.81 -8.79 0.48
N LYS A 310 29.25 -8.06 -0.54
CA LYS A 310 30.16 -8.60 -1.55
C LYS A 310 31.57 -8.69 -0.98
N THR A 311 32.02 -7.62 -0.34
CA THR A 311 33.33 -7.53 0.27
C THR A 311 33.23 -6.63 1.50
N ILE A 312 33.87 -7.04 2.59
CA ILE A 312 33.98 -6.25 3.80
C ILE A 312 35.41 -6.36 4.30
N ILE A 313 36.08 -5.21 4.43
CA ILE A 313 37.45 -5.10 4.90
C ILE A 313 37.43 -4.17 6.09
N LEU A 314 37.90 -4.68 7.22
CA LEU A 314 38.04 -3.95 8.47
C LEU A 314 39.52 -3.65 8.70
N LYS A 315 39.83 -2.40 8.97
CA LYS A 315 41.14 -1.98 9.45
C LYS A 315 40.99 -1.56 10.91
N PRO A 316 41.68 -2.23 11.85
CA PRO A 316 41.67 -1.84 13.25
C PRO A 316 42.30 -0.45 13.43
#